data_AF-A0A425CQ97-F1
#
_entry.id   AF-A0A425CQ97-F1
#
_cell.length_a   1.000
_cell.length_b   1.000
_cell.length_c   1.000
_cell.angle_alpha   90.00
_cell.angle_beta   90.00
_cell.angle_gamma   90.00
#
_symmetry.space_group_name_H-M   'P 1'
#
loop_
_entity.id
_entity.type
_entity.pdbx_description
1 polymer ?
#
loop_
_entity_poly.entity_id
_entity_poly.type
_entity_poly.pdbx_seq_one_letter_code
_entity_poly.pdbx_strand_id
1 'polypeptide(L)'
;MTERYLYEKPNKLKADGSNYREWCVKTRAKINQHTLGKYLQPCRGPDAKYNPDTDEVDGLVALSYIQLSVHNDHLKYIQHVVTTCDTWNELKAIYENTSEVSLVTLQMKMYKLDWSEQIDLESFADQFQELTRKITAAGDGIPERSHVIRFL
;
A
#
# COMPACT_ATOMS: atom_id res chain seq x y z
N MET A 1 -30.54 -24.84 -5.42
CA MET A 1 -29.40 -24.27 -6.18
C MET A 1 -29.65 -22.77 -6.23
N THR A 2 -28.89 -21.87 -5.62
CA THR A 2 -27.44 -21.84 -5.45
C THR A 2 -27.13 -20.99 -4.22
N GLU A 3 -26.74 -21.64 -3.11
CA GLU A 3 -25.94 -20.97 -2.07
C GLU A 3 -24.54 -20.71 -2.64
N ARG A 4 -23.85 -19.71 -2.07
CA ARG A 4 -22.48 -19.25 -2.35
C ARG A 4 -22.35 -18.02 -3.25
N TYR A 5 -23.03 -16.94 -2.88
CA TYR A 5 -22.29 -15.68 -2.78
C TYR A 5 -21.47 -15.77 -1.49
N LEU A 6 -20.31 -16.43 -1.59
CA LEU A 6 -19.26 -16.20 -0.62
C LEU A 6 -19.05 -14.69 -0.61
N TYR A 7 -19.43 -14.05 0.48
CA TYR A 7 -18.98 -12.71 0.83
C TYR A 7 -17.46 -12.84 0.95
N GLU A 8 -16.75 -12.81 -0.17
CA GLU A 8 -15.30 -12.71 -0.20
C GLU A 8 -15.01 -11.42 0.54
N LYS A 9 -14.51 -11.56 1.77
CA LYS A 9 -14.01 -10.45 2.56
C LYS A 9 -13.11 -9.65 1.62
N PRO A 10 -13.38 -8.35 1.39
CA PRO A 10 -12.65 -7.59 0.39
C PRO A 10 -11.17 -7.75 0.70
N ASN A 11 -10.40 -8.17 -0.31
CA ASN A 11 -8.95 -8.31 -0.20
C ASN A 11 -8.35 -6.91 -0.02
N LYS A 12 -8.48 -6.36 1.18
CA LYS A 12 -8.12 -4.99 1.49
C LYS A 12 -6.71 -4.96 2.07
N LEU A 13 -5.84 -4.15 1.49
CA LEU A 13 -4.56 -3.82 2.09
C LEU A 13 -4.85 -3.19 3.45
N LYS A 14 -4.23 -3.70 4.51
CA LYS A 14 -4.39 -3.16 5.86
C LYS A 14 -3.67 -1.82 5.98
N ALA A 15 -4.08 -1.00 6.95
CA ALA A 15 -3.45 0.29 7.26
C ALA A 15 -1.97 0.16 7.68
N ASP A 16 -1.59 -0.99 8.23
CA ASP A 16 -0.21 -1.32 8.57
C ASP A 16 0.54 -1.98 7.40
N GLY A 17 -0.11 -2.18 6.25
CA GLY A 17 0.39 -2.90 5.08
C GLY A 17 0.92 -4.33 5.34
N SER A 18 0.67 -4.91 6.53
CA SER A 18 1.27 -6.19 6.94
C SER A 18 0.91 -7.35 6.01
N ASN A 19 -0.22 -7.24 5.32
CA ASN A 19 -0.69 -8.19 4.32
C ASN A 19 -0.32 -7.84 2.88
N TYR A 20 0.61 -6.91 2.62
CA TYR A 20 0.94 -6.44 1.27
C TYR A 20 1.24 -7.58 0.28
N ARG A 21 2.06 -8.57 0.66
CA ARG A 21 2.41 -9.69 -0.23
C ARG A 21 1.18 -10.53 -0.61
N GLU A 22 0.32 -10.82 0.37
CA GLU A 22 -0.94 -11.55 0.14
C GLU A 22 -1.90 -10.72 -0.71
N TRP A 23 -2.00 -9.42 -0.39
CA TRP A 23 -2.81 -8.47 -1.12
C TRP A 23 -2.39 -8.40 -2.59
N CYS A 24 -1.09 -8.30 -2.89
CA CYS A 24 -0.57 -8.27 -4.26
C CYS A 24 -0.97 -9.51 -5.06
N VAL A 25 -0.83 -10.70 -4.49
CA VAL A 25 -1.17 -11.96 -5.16
C VAL A 25 -2.66 -11.98 -5.50
N LYS A 26 -3.52 -11.66 -4.54
CA LYS A 26 -4.97 -11.70 -4.69
C LYS A 26 -5.48 -10.61 -5.63
N THR A 27 -4.97 -9.38 -5.52
CA THR A 27 -5.36 -8.26 -6.40
C THR A 27 -4.93 -8.52 -7.83
N ARG A 28 -3.72 -9.05 -8.05
CA ARG A 28 -3.26 -9.47 -9.39
C ARG A 28 -4.13 -10.60 -9.95
N ALA A 29 -4.46 -11.61 -9.13
CA ALA A 29 -5.35 -12.69 -9.55
C ALA A 29 -6.73 -12.15 -9.96
N LYS A 30 -7.28 -11.18 -9.22
CA LYS A 30 -8.55 -10.54 -9.54
C LYS A 30 -8.51 -9.78 -10.86
N ILE A 31 -7.50 -8.95 -11.06
CA ILE A 31 -7.30 -8.20 -12.31
C ILE A 31 -7.15 -9.16 -13.50
N ASN A 32 -6.39 -10.25 -13.34
CA ASN A 32 -6.21 -11.27 -14.36
C ASN A 32 -7.50 -12.07 -14.65
N GLN A 33 -8.34 -12.32 -13.64
CA GLN A 33 -9.65 -12.96 -13.82
C GLN A 33 -10.55 -12.18 -14.78
N HIS A 34 -10.41 -10.86 -14.80
CA HIS A 34 -11.13 -9.96 -15.69
C HIS A 34 -10.37 -9.66 -17.00
N THR A 35 -9.28 -10.37 -17.30
CA THR A 35 -8.45 -10.17 -18.51
C THR A 35 -7.75 -8.81 -18.58
N LEU A 36 -7.62 -8.12 -17.44
CA LEU A 36 -7.07 -6.77 -17.33
C LEU A 36 -5.57 -6.77 -16.97
N GLY A 37 -4.91 -7.93 -16.95
CA GLY A 37 -3.51 -8.07 -16.53
C GLY A 37 -2.52 -7.22 -17.32
N LYS A 38 -2.84 -6.89 -18.58
CA LYS A 38 -2.03 -6.03 -19.46
C LYS A 38 -1.80 -4.62 -18.87
N TYR A 39 -2.74 -4.11 -18.08
CA TYR A 39 -2.65 -2.76 -17.48
C TYR A 39 -1.72 -2.68 -16.26
N LEU A 40 -1.24 -3.82 -15.74
CA LEU A 40 -0.20 -3.84 -14.70
C LEU A 40 1.21 -3.65 -15.27
N GLN A 41 1.36 -3.72 -16.60
CA GLN A 41 2.63 -3.58 -17.29
C GLN A 41 2.68 -2.26 -18.06
N PRO A 42 3.87 -1.69 -18.30
CA PRO A 42 3.99 -0.48 -19.10
C PRO A 42 3.49 -0.75 -20.52
N CYS A 43 2.52 0.04 -20.99
CA CYS A 43 2.09 0.04 -22.39
C CYS A 43 3.23 0.57 -23.27
N ARG A 44 4.15 -0.29 -23.70
CA ARG A 44 5.18 0.06 -24.70
C ARG A 44 4.61 -0.23 -26.08
N GLY A 45 4.26 0.84 -26.82
CA GLY A 45 4.06 0.72 -28.26
C GLY A 45 5.39 0.38 -28.98
N PRO A 46 5.33 -0.08 -30.24
CA PRO A 46 6.51 -0.40 -31.05
C PRO A 46 7.53 0.75 -31.14
N ASP A 47 7.06 1.99 -31.05
CA ASP A 47 7.87 3.21 -31.17
C ASP A 47 8.28 3.82 -29.81
N ALA A 48 8.15 3.09 -28.70
CA ALA A 48 8.33 3.59 -27.32
C ALA A 48 7.42 4.77 -26.93
N LYS A 49 6.53 5.23 -27.81
CA LYS A 49 5.45 6.15 -27.48
C LYS A 49 4.35 5.40 -26.73
N TYR A 50 4.02 5.94 -25.56
CA TYR A 50 2.88 5.54 -24.76
C TYR A 50 1.61 5.69 -25.61
N ASN A 51 0.86 4.61 -25.79
CA ASN A 51 -0.39 4.62 -26.54
C ASN A 51 -1.54 4.50 -25.53
N PRO A 52 -2.15 5.62 -25.10
CA PRO A 52 -3.25 5.60 -24.13
C PRO A 52 -4.51 4.90 -24.67
N ASP A 53 -4.64 4.75 -25.99
CA ASP A 53 -5.91 4.46 -26.65
C ASP A 53 -6.08 3.01 -27.11
N THR A 54 -5.99 2.02 -26.21
CA THR A 54 -6.55 0.68 -26.53
C THR A 54 -7.53 0.10 -25.53
N ASP A 55 -7.97 0.87 -24.52
CA ASP A 55 -9.27 0.81 -23.84
C ASP A 55 -9.16 1.57 -22.51
N GLU A 56 -9.36 2.89 -22.55
CA GLU A 56 -9.31 3.78 -21.37
C GLU A 56 -10.25 3.27 -20.26
N VAL A 57 -11.41 2.72 -20.64
CA VAL A 57 -12.41 2.15 -19.73
C VAL A 57 -11.85 0.95 -18.97
N ASP A 58 -11.21 0.00 -19.65
CA ASP A 58 -10.65 -1.19 -19.01
C ASP A 58 -9.47 -0.85 -18.09
N GLY A 59 -8.66 0.15 -18.49
CA GLY A 59 -7.61 0.71 -17.63
C GLY A 59 -8.19 1.31 -16.34
N LEU A 60 -9.27 2.10 -16.45
CA LEU A 60 -9.99 2.65 -15.30
C LEU A 60 -10.60 1.56 -14.42
N VAL A 61 -11.14 0.49 -15.02
CA VAL A 61 -11.65 -0.67 -14.26
C VAL A 61 -10.52 -1.33 -13.48
N ALA A 62 -9.37 -1.57 -14.11
CA ALA A 62 -8.20 -2.15 -13.44
C ALA A 62 -7.67 -1.25 -12.31
N LEU A 63 -7.64 0.07 -12.54
CA LEU A 63 -7.27 1.06 -11.53
C LEU A 63 -8.24 1.03 -10.34
N SER A 64 -9.55 0.94 -10.61
CA SER A 64 -10.58 0.89 -9.57
C SER A 64 -10.44 -0.34 -8.66
N TYR A 65 -10.07 -1.51 -9.21
CA TYR A 65 -9.78 -2.70 -8.41
C TYR A 65 -8.63 -2.46 -7.42
N ILE A 66 -7.59 -1.74 -7.84
CA ILE A 66 -6.48 -1.39 -6.95
C ILE A 66 -6.95 -0.40 -5.88
N GLN A 67 -7.52 0.73 -6.27
CA GLN A 67 -7.92 1.79 -5.34
C GLN A 67 -8.94 1.32 -4.30
N LEU A 68 -9.95 0.55 -4.71
CA LEU A 68 -10.98 0.01 -3.80
C LEU A 68 -10.44 -1.08 -2.85
N SER A 69 -9.33 -1.71 -3.21
CA SER A 69 -8.69 -2.75 -2.40
C SER A 69 -7.58 -2.20 -1.50
N VAL A 70 -7.36 -0.89 -1.45
CA VAL A 70 -6.34 -0.25 -0.61
C VAL A 70 -6.97 0.40 0.63
N HIS A 71 -6.26 0.43 1.77
CA HIS A 71 -6.72 1.20 2.94
C HIS A 71 -6.72 2.69 2.63
N ASN A 72 -7.67 3.44 3.19
CA ASN A 72 -7.79 4.88 2.93
C ASN A 72 -6.50 5.63 3.27
N ASP A 73 -5.80 5.24 4.34
CA ASP A 73 -4.54 5.85 4.77
C ASP A 73 -3.41 5.72 3.75
N HIS A 74 -3.51 4.76 2.82
CA HIS A 74 -2.54 4.55 1.76
C HIS A 74 -2.94 5.22 0.44
N LEU A 75 -4.18 5.70 0.29
CA LEU A 75 -4.64 6.38 -0.93
C LEU A 75 -3.84 7.67 -1.18
N LYS A 76 -3.39 8.36 -0.12
CA LYS A 76 -2.55 9.56 -0.23
C LYS A 76 -1.26 9.35 -1.03
N TYR A 77 -0.75 8.11 -1.07
CA TYR A 77 0.47 7.78 -1.81
C TYR A 77 0.25 7.54 -3.29
N ILE A 78 -1.01 7.30 -3.70
CA ILE A 78 -1.37 6.99 -5.09
C ILE A 78 -2.37 7.99 -5.69
N GLN A 79 -2.51 9.16 -5.06
CA GLN A 79 -3.44 10.20 -5.54
C GLN A 79 -2.95 10.91 -6.83
N HIS A 80 -1.64 10.84 -7.11
CA HIS A 80 -1.01 11.57 -8.23
C HIS A 80 -0.81 10.72 -9.48
N VAL A 81 -0.99 9.40 -9.38
CA VAL A 81 -0.78 8.47 -10.49
C VAL A 81 -2.04 8.38 -11.33
N VAL A 82 -1.87 8.48 -12.64
CA VAL A 82 -2.98 8.50 -13.61
C VAL A 82 -3.28 7.10 -14.14
N THR A 83 -2.29 6.20 -14.15
CA THR A 83 -2.40 4.88 -14.79
C THR A 83 -2.39 3.74 -13.78
N THR A 84 -3.01 2.61 -14.16
CA THR A 84 -2.99 1.37 -13.37
C THR A 84 -1.56 0.87 -13.14
N CYS A 85 -0.70 0.94 -14.15
CA CYS A 85 0.68 0.47 -14.06
C CYS A 85 1.50 1.35 -13.11
N ASP A 86 1.37 2.67 -13.21
CA ASP A 86 2.07 3.60 -12.32
C ASP A 86 1.59 3.40 -10.88
N THR A 87 0.27 3.28 -10.67
CA THR A 87 -0.31 2.96 -9.36
C THR A 87 0.24 1.66 -8.79
N TRP A 88 0.32 0.61 -9.61
CA TRP A 88 0.85 -0.67 -9.19
C TRP A 88 2.33 -0.58 -8.82
N ASN A 89 3.12 0.12 -9.63
CA ASN A 89 4.56 0.29 -9.41
C ASN A 89 4.86 1.18 -8.20
N GLU A 90 4.03 2.17 -7.90
CA GLU A 90 4.25 3.06 -6.76
C GLU A 90 3.96 2.37 -5.45
N LEU A 91 2.88 1.58 -5.38
CA LEU A 91 2.68 0.66 -4.26
C LEU A 91 3.85 -0.32 -4.15
N LYS A 92 4.32 -0.86 -5.27
CA LYS A 92 5.50 -1.74 -5.28
C LYS A 92 6.75 -1.05 -4.73
N ALA A 93 7.01 0.19 -5.11
CA ALA A 93 8.14 0.96 -4.62
C ALA A 93 8.02 1.23 -3.11
N ILE A 94 6.82 1.50 -2.62
CA ILE A 94 6.56 1.76 -1.20
C ILE A 94 6.84 0.53 -0.32
N TYR A 95 6.38 -0.65 -0.76
CA TYR A 95 6.39 -1.87 0.06
C TYR A 95 7.52 -2.86 -0.27
N GLU A 96 8.10 -2.83 -1.48
CA GLU A 96 9.20 -3.72 -1.90
C GLU A 96 10.56 -3.02 -1.92
N ASN A 97 10.63 -1.72 -2.23
CA ASN A 97 11.84 -0.94 -1.96
C ASN A 97 11.79 -0.43 -0.51
N THR A 98 11.99 -1.35 0.43
CA THR A 98 12.23 -1.03 1.85
C THR A 98 13.55 -0.27 2.00
N SER A 99 13.54 1.01 1.63
CA SER A 99 14.41 2.00 2.25
C SER A 99 13.96 2.15 3.70
N GLU A 100 14.93 2.17 4.61
CA GLU A 100 14.67 2.45 6.02
C GLU A 100 14.02 3.82 6.28
N VAL A 101 13.95 4.65 5.22
CA VAL A 101 13.43 6.02 5.20
C VAL A 101 12.04 6.10 4.54
N SER A 102 11.50 5.01 3.95
CA SER A 102 10.16 5.08 3.33
C SER A 102 9.09 5.25 4.41
N LEU A 103 8.20 6.24 4.25
CA LEU A 103 7.22 6.60 5.27
C LEU A 103 6.35 5.41 5.68
N VAL A 104 5.96 4.56 4.73
CA VAL A 104 5.15 3.36 5.02
C VAL A 104 5.95 2.29 5.75
N THR A 105 7.24 2.10 5.42
CA THR A 105 8.13 1.20 6.18
C THR A 105 8.31 1.70 7.62
N LEU A 106 8.44 3.01 7.79
CA LEU A 106 8.55 3.64 9.11
C LEU A 106 7.25 3.51 9.91
N GLN A 107 6.10 3.73 9.28
CA GLN A 107 4.77 3.50 9.88
C GLN A 107 4.56 2.02 10.22
N MET A 108 5.02 1.08 9.39
CA MET A 108 5.04 -0.35 9.70
C MET A 108 5.91 -0.68 10.91
N LYS A 109 7.12 -0.11 10.98
CA LYS A 109 8.03 -0.31 12.13
C LYS A 109 7.43 0.27 13.40
N MET A 110 6.85 1.46 13.33
CA MET A 110 6.08 2.07 14.43
C MET A 110 4.88 1.20 14.83
N TYR A 111 4.25 0.50 13.87
CA TYR A 111 3.15 -0.42 14.17
C TYR A 111 3.63 -1.71 14.85
N LYS A 112 4.80 -2.21 14.48
CA LYS A 112 5.35 -3.44 15.06
C LYS A 112 6.10 -3.21 16.36
N LEU A 113 6.44 -1.95 16.67
CA LEU A 113 6.98 -1.58 17.95
C LEU A 113 5.92 -1.92 19.01
N ASP A 114 6.29 -2.75 19.97
CA ASP A 114 5.44 -3.18 21.08
C ASP A 114 6.28 -3.17 22.35
N TRP A 115 5.68 -2.75 23.45
CA TRP A 115 6.36 -2.78 24.73
C TRP A 115 6.20 -4.17 25.34
N SER A 116 7.32 -4.80 25.68
CA SER A 116 7.33 -6.11 26.36
C SER A 116 8.31 -6.05 27.53
N GLU A 117 8.10 -6.89 28.54
CA GLU A 117 9.00 -6.99 29.70
C GLU A 117 10.45 -7.35 29.34
N GLN A 118 10.70 -7.78 28.09
CA GLN A 118 12.03 -8.09 27.57
C GLN A 118 12.79 -6.86 27.04
N ILE A 119 12.09 -5.75 26.80
CA ILE A 119 12.68 -4.49 26.34
C ILE A 119 12.60 -3.49 27.49
N ASP A 120 13.74 -2.90 27.85
CA ASP A 120 13.76 -1.84 28.86
C ASP A 120 13.00 -0.60 28.34
N LEU A 121 12.41 0.17 29.26
CA LEU A 121 11.57 1.32 28.93
C LEU A 121 12.33 2.43 28.17
N GLU A 122 13.60 2.64 28.47
CA GLU A 122 14.51 3.60 27.84
C GLU A 122 14.81 3.17 26.39
N SER A 123 15.16 1.89 26.19
CA SER A 123 15.34 1.29 24.86
C SER A 123 14.07 1.33 23.99
N PHE A 124 12.88 1.19 24.60
CA PHE A 124 11.60 1.37 23.90
C PHE A 124 11.36 2.83 23.53
N ALA A 125 11.58 3.76 24.48
CA ALA A 125 11.40 5.19 24.26
C ALA A 125 12.32 5.71 23.15
N ASP A 126 13.58 5.26 23.12
CA ASP A 126 14.54 5.62 22.08
C ASP A 126 14.09 5.13 20.70
N GLN A 127 13.64 3.89 20.59
CA GLN A 127 13.12 3.33 19.33
C GLN A 127 11.85 4.04 18.86
N PHE A 128 10.93 4.36 19.79
CA PHE A 128 9.73 5.13 19.49
C PHE A 128 10.09 6.53 18.98
N GLN A 129 10.95 7.25 19.70
CA GLN A 129 11.34 8.62 19.35
C GLN A 129 12.11 8.67 18.03
N GLU A 130 12.98 7.69 17.78
CA GLU A 130 13.71 7.58 16.51
C GLU A 130 12.74 7.33 15.34
N LEU A 131 11.76 6.44 15.51
CA LEU A 131 10.74 6.19 14.49
C LEU A 131 9.85 7.40 14.25
N THR A 132 9.38 8.09 15.30
CA THR A 132 8.60 9.33 15.18
C THR A 132 9.37 10.40 14.42
N ARG A 133 10.66 10.58 14.72
CA ARG A 133 11.53 11.54 14.03
C ARG A 133 11.65 11.19 12.54
N LYS A 134 11.90 9.92 12.22
CA LYS A 134 12.03 9.44 10.84
C LYS A 134 10.70 9.59 10.07
N ILE A 135 9.55 9.31 10.70
CA ILE A 135 8.20 9.49 10.13
C ILE A 135 7.93 10.96 9.82
N THR A 136 8.21 11.85 10.77
CA THR A 136 8.06 13.29 10.60
C THR A 136 8.94 13.81 9.45
N ALA A 137 10.19 13.39 9.41
CA ALA A 137 11.13 13.77 8.35
C ALA A 137 10.74 13.25 6.97
N ALA A 138 10.01 12.13 6.90
CA ALA A 138 9.47 11.56 5.67
C ALA A 138 8.15 12.23 5.21
N GLY A 139 7.69 13.29 5.91
CA GLY A 139 6.57 14.13 5.48
C GLY A 139 5.21 13.77 6.07
N ASP A 140 5.14 12.93 7.12
CA ASP A 140 3.88 12.69 7.83
C ASP A 140 3.57 13.85 8.78
N GLY A 141 2.43 14.52 8.57
CA GLY A 141 1.95 15.60 9.43
C GLY A 141 1.16 15.13 10.66
N ILE A 142 1.16 13.83 10.95
CA ILE A 142 0.43 13.25 12.08
C ILE A 142 1.17 13.65 13.37
N PRO A 143 0.51 14.33 14.33
CA PRO A 143 1.16 14.74 15.56
C PRO A 143 1.54 13.53 16.41
N GLU A 144 2.73 13.54 17.00
CA GLU A 144 3.32 12.46 17.82
C GLU A 144 2.35 11.84 18.85
N ARG A 145 1.49 12.68 19.45
CA ARG A 145 0.42 12.25 20.37
C ARG A 145 -0.49 11.16 19.80
N SER A 146 -0.71 11.14 18.48
CA SER A 146 -1.51 10.12 17.80
C SER A 146 -0.81 8.78 17.74
N HIS A 147 0.53 8.75 17.79
CA HIS A 147 1.32 7.52 17.92
C HIS A 147 1.38 7.04 19.37
N VAL A 148 1.36 7.94 20.35
CA VAL A 148 1.33 7.61 21.79
C VAL A 148 0.01 6.95 22.21
N ILE A 149 -1.14 7.43 21.71
CA ILE A 149 -2.48 6.87 22.01
C ILE A 149 -2.55 5.37 21.70
N ARG A 150 -1.73 4.86 20.78
CA ARG A 150 -1.69 3.44 20.42
C ARG A 150 -1.15 2.54 21.55
N PHE A 151 -0.28 3.08 22.39
CA PHE A 151 0.41 2.34 23.45
C PHE A 151 -0.26 2.49 24.83
N LEU A 152 -1.37 3.24 24.89
CA LEU A 152 -2.22 3.44 26.08
C LEU A 152 -3.47 2.57 25.96
#